data_AF-A0A814R8L2-F1
#
_entry.id   AF-A0A814R8L2-F1
#
_cell.length_a   1.000
_cell.length_b   1.000
_cell.length_c   1.000
_cell.angle_alpha   90.00
_cell.angle_beta   90.00
_cell.angle_gamma   90.00
#
_symmetry.space_group_name_H-M   'P 1'
#
loop_
_entity.id
_entity.type
_entity.pdbx_description
1 polymer ?
#
loop_
_entity_poly.entity_id
_entity_poly.type
_entity_poly.pdbx_seq_one_letter_code
_entity_poly.pdbx_strand_id
1 'polypeptide(L)'
;MIRTKRQRNNIFNDDSINKKRTLFDKIITINRNKSLFEDLANEILYEIFEYLDIYYVYKGFINLNKRFQNLLFHSTLLIKINISTMPKSKFHHYHINILFRCRFV
;
A
#
# COMPACT_ATOMS: atom_id res chain seq x y z
N MET A 1 -44.10 8.47 58.53
CA MET A 1 -44.01 9.70 57.71
C MET A 1 -42.65 9.69 57.00
N ILE A 2 -42.60 9.18 55.77
CA ILE A 2 -41.36 9.06 54.97
C ILE A 2 -41.46 10.07 53.82
N ARG A 3 -40.44 10.92 53.64
CA ARG A 3 -40.12 11.47 52.32
C ARG A 3 -38.62 11.76 52.22
N THR A 4 -38.03 11.07 51.27
CA THR A 4 -36.61 10.87 50.95
C THR A 4 -35.96 12.09 50.30
N LYS A 5 -34.67 12.28 50.57
CA LYS A 5 -33.79 13.29 49.97
C LYS A 5 -33.56 13.00 48.49
N ARG A 6 -33.69 14.05 47.65
CA ARG A 6 -33.42 14.08 46.20
C ARG A 6 -31.96 13.69 45.89
N GLN A 7 -31.75 12.73 44.98
CA GLN A 7 -30.52 12.54 44.21
C GLN A 7 -30.61 13.35 42.92
N ARG A 8 -29.66 14.26 42.65
CA ARG A 8 -29.69 15.15 41.47
C ARG A 8 -28.33 15.35 40.77
N ASN A 9 -27.38 14.42 40.92
CA ASN A 9 -25.99 14.64 40.49
C ASN A 9 -25.45 13.71 39.37
N ASN A 10 -26.25 12.81 38.80
CA ASN A 10 -25.69 11.79 37.89
C ASN A 10 -25.96 12.00 36.40
N ILE A 11 -26.74 13.00 35.99
CA ILE A 11 -27.16 13.13 34.57
C ILE A 11 -26.19 14.02 33.76
N PHE A 12 -25.52 15.00 34.39
CA PHE A 12 -24.65 15.94 33.65
C PHE A 12 -23.27 15.39 33.28
N ASN A 13 -22.83 14.27 33.87
CA ASN A 13 -21.52 13.69 33.58
C ASN A 13 -21.53 12.71 32.39
N ASP A 14 -22.66 12.07 32.11
CA ASP A 14 -22.77 10.97 31.15
C ASP A 14 -22.61 11.44 29.69
N ASP A 15 -23.21 12.57 29.33
CA ASP A 15 -23.12 13.15 27.98
C ASP A 15 -21.68 13.56 27.61
N SER A 16 -20.91 14.06 28.57
CA SER A 16 -19.52 14.45 28.35
C SER A 16 -18.59 13.23 28.12
N ILE A 17 -18.88 12.12 28.80
CA ILE A 17 -18.12 10.87 28.71
C ILE A 17 -18.46 10.15 27.41
N ASN A 18 -19.74 10.11 27.02
CA ASN A 18 -20.19 9.53 25.76
C ASN A 18 -19.70 10.35 24.55
N LYS A 19 -19.65 11.69 24.68
CA LYS A 19 -19.02 12.56 23.68
C LYS A 19 -17.51 12.33 23.56
N LYS A 20 -16.80 12.09 24.67
CA LYS A 20 -15.38 11.73 24.62
C LYS A 20 -15.16 10.36 23.97
N ARG A 21 -15.96 9.34 24.29
CA ARG A 21 -15.89 8.01 23.66
C ARG A 21 -16.10 8.07 22.16
N THR A 22 -17.16 8.73 21.71
CA THR A 22 -17.45 8.90 20.28
C THR A 22 -16.38 9.70 19.52
N LEU A 23 -15.71 10.65 20.19
CA LEU A 23 -14.61 11.42 19.61
C LEU A 23 -13.33 10.59 19.54
N PHE A 24 -13.04 9.76 20.55
CA PHE A 24 -11.96 8.77 20.53
C PHE A 24 -12.18 7.69 19.46
N ASP A 25 -13.39 7.15 19.34
CA ASP A 25 -13.74 6.17 18.30
C ASP A 25 -13.63 6.79 16.90
N LYS A 26 -14.02 8.07 16.74
CA LYS A 26 -13.80 8.83 15.50
C LYS A 26 -12.31 9.04 15.22
N ILE A 27 -11.49 9.41 16.21
CA ILE A 27 -10.03 9.59 16.05
C ILE A 27 -9.35 8.26 15.67
N ILE A 28 -9.73 7.16 16.32
CA ILE A 28 -9.24 5.82 16.01
C ILE A 28 -9.64 5.40 14.58
N THR A 29 -10.85 5.77 14.15
CA THR A 29 -11.35 5.47 12.79
C THR A 29 -10.65 6.32 11.73
N ILE A 30 -10.40 7.60 11.99
CA ILE A 30 -9.68 8.50 11.05
C ILE A 30 -8.25 8.00 10.79
N ASN A 31 -7.61 7.38 11.77
CA ASN A 31 -6.25 6.85 11.64
C ASN A 31 -6.17 5.47 10.94
N ARG A 32 -7.31 4.86 10.58
CA ARG A 32 -7.40 3.54 9.93
C ARG A 32 -7.45 3.59 8.40
N ASN A 33 -7.62 4.77 7.79
CA ASN A 33 -7.68 4.90 6.34
C ASN A 33 -6.29 5.14 5.72
N LYS A 34 -5.26 4.43 6.20
CA LYS A 34 -3.97 4.39 5.51
C LYS A 34 -4.01 3.23 4.53
N SER A 35 -4.18 3.54 3.24
CA SER A 35 -3.97 2.57 2.17
C SER A 35 -2.47 2.39 1.96
N LEU A 36 -2.03 1.14 1.84
CA LEU A 36 -0.66 0.82 1.47
C LEU A 36 -0.52 0.81 -0.05
N PHE A 37 0.70 1.03 -0.55
CA PHE A 37 0.96 0.94 -1.99
C PHE A 37 0.68 -0.49 -2.49
N GLU A 38 0.96 -1.47 -1.65
CA GLU A 38 0.72 -2.89 -1.86
C GLU A 38 -0.76 -3.25 -1.95
N ASP A 39 -1.68 -2.33 -1.63
CA ASP A 39 -3.12 -2.52 -1.76
C ASP A 39 -3.63 -2.11 -3.16
N LEU A 40 -2.80 -1.47 -3.99
CA LEU A 40 -3.17 -1.11 -5.37
C LEU A 40 -3.54 -2.36 -6.17
N ALA A 41 -4.53 -2.26 -7.07
CA ALA A 41 -4.89 -3.33 -7.98
C ALA A 41 -3.76 -3.65 -8.98
N ASN A 42 -3.72 -4.88 -9.51
CA ASN A 42 -2.65 -5.30 -10.43
C ASN A 42 -2.63 -4.44 -11.69
N GLU A 43 -3.80 -4.06 -12.18
CA GLU A 43 -4.03 -3.23 -13.35
C GLU A 43 -3.36 -1.86 -13.20
N ILE A 44 -3.54 -1.22 -12.04
CA ILE A 44 -2.92 0.08 -11.73
C ILE A 44 -1.40 -0.06 -11.62
N LEU A 45 -0.91 -1.14 -11.00
CA LEU A 45 0.53 -1.40 -10.92
C LEU A 45 1.14 -1.61 -12.31
N TYR A 46 0.44 -2.29 -13.20
CA TYR A 46 0.88 -2.48 -14.58
C TYR A 46 0.94 -1.17 -15.36
N GLU A 47 -0.06 -0.31 -15.22
CA GLU A 47 -0.02 1.03 -15.80
C GLU A 47 1.20 1.82 -15.30
N ILE A 48 1.46 1.82 -13.98
CA ILE A 48 2.63 2.48 -13.39
C ILE A 48 3.92 1.92 -13.99
N PHE A 49 4.03 0.60 -14.11
CA PHE A 49 5.22 -0.06 -14.64
C PHE A 49 5.46 0.27 -16.12
N GLU A 50 4.42 0.58 -16.90
CA GLU A 50 4.57 0.97 -18.31
C GLU A 50 5.28 2.32 -18.49
N TYR A 51 5.19 3.20 -17.50
CA TYR A 51 5.88 4.50 -17.50
C TYR A 51 7.33 4.43 -16.99
N LEU A 52 7.75 3.30 -16.44
CA LEU A 52 9.06 3.14 -15.81
C LEU A 52 9.97 2.25 -16.64
N ASP A 53 11.27 2.54 -16.62
CA ASP A 53 12.25 1.58 -17.13
C ASP A 53 12.26 0.36 -16.22
N ILE A 54 12.12 -0.81 -16.84
CA ILE A 54 12.04 -2.11 -16.15
C ILE A 54 13.24 -2.41 -15.27
N TYR A 55 14.43 -1.86 -15.53
CA TYR A 55 15.55 -1.99 -14.61
C TYR A 55 15.19 -1.40 -13.24
N TYR A 56 14.55 -0.23 -13.21
CA TYR A 56 14.10 0.40 -11.97
C TYR A 56 12.90 -0.32 -11.37
N VAL A 57 11.97 -0.80 -12.20
CA VAL A 57 10.84 -1.61 -11.71
C VAL A 57 11.34 -2.89 -11.06
N TYR A 58 12.19 -3.65 -11.73
CA TYR A 58 12.76 -4.86 -11.14
C TYR A 58 13.52 -4.55 -9.85
N LYS A 59 14.46 -3.60 -9.90
CA LYS A 59 15.29 -3.27 -8.73
C LYS A 59 14.46 -2.79 -7.53
N GLY A 60 13.42 -1.99 -7.78
CA GLY A 60 12.59 -1.39 -6.73
C GLY A 60 11.58 -2.37 -6.14
N PHE A 61 10.99 -3.24 -6.96
CA PHE A 61 9.78 -3.98 -6.58
C PHE A 61 9.99 -5.49 -6.40
N ILE A 62 11.11 -6.06 -6.86
CA ILE A 62 11.34 -7.52 -6.80
C ILE A 62 11.37 -8.09 -5.37
N ASN A 63 11.81 -7.29 -4.40
CA ASN A 63 11.98 -7.73 -3.01
C ASN A 63 10.84 -7.30 -2.08
N LEU A 64 9.75 -6.70 -2.60
CA LEU A 64 8.64 -6.24 -1.75
C LEU A 64 7.87 -7.41 -1.16
N ASN A 65 7.28 -8.26 -2.01
CA ASN A 65 6.60 -9.48 -1.60
C ASN A 65 6.38 -10.41 -2.80
N LYS A 66 5.82 -11.60 -2.53
CA LYS A 66 5.55 -12.62 -3.54
C LYS A 66 4.59 -12.15 -4.64
N ARG A 67 3.63 -11.26 -4.33
CA ARG A 67 2.72 -10.69 -5.33
C ARG A 67 3.50 -9.86 -6.35
N PHE A 68 4.40 -8.99 -5.91
CA PHE A 68 5.24 -8.20 -6.82
C PHE A 68 6.22 -9.06 -7.63
N GLN A 69 6.77 -10.12 -7.04
CA GLN A 69 7.57 -11.09 -7.80
C GLN A 69 6.76 -11.72 -8.93
N ASN A 70 5.53 -12.14 -8.63
CA ASN A 70 4.64 -12.71 -9.64
C ASN A 70 4.26 -11.69 -10.72
N LEU A 71 3.99 -10.44 -10.36
CA LEU A 71 3.72 -9.36 -11.33
C LEU A 71 4.90 -9.16 -12.29
N LEU A 72 6.14 -9.30 -11.81
CA LEU A 72 7.32 -9.09 -12.64
C LEU A 72 7.65 -10.29 -13.54
N PHE A 73 7.45 -11.51 -13.06
CA PHE A 73 7.85 -12.72 -13.80
C PHE A 73 6.74 -13.36 -14.64
N HIS A 74 5.48 -13.08 -14.33
CA HIS A 74 4.33 -13.70 -14.99
C HIS A 74 3.43 -12.70 -15.73
N SER A 75 3.77 -11.41 -15.75
CA SER A 75 2.99 -10.45 -16.55
C SER A 75 3.32 -10.54 -18.02
N THR A 76 2.30 -10.29 -18.84
CA THR A 76 2.42 -10.06 -20.29
C THR A 76 2.73 -8.60 -20.61
N LEU A 77 3.27 -7.84 -19.65
CA LEU A 77 3.57 -6.44 -19.84
C LEU A 77 4.60 -6.26 -20.96
N LEU A 78 4.29 -5.36 -21.89
CA LEU A 78 5.27 -4.90 -22.86
C LEU A 78 6.27 -3.99 -22.16
N ILE A 79 7.39 -4.61 -21.80
CA ILE A 79 8.46 -3.99 -21.04
C ILE A 79 9.26 -3.04 -21.94
N LYS A 80 9.34 -1.76 -21.56
CA LYS A 80 10.19 -0.76 -22.21
C LYS A 80 11.58 -0.76 -21.57
N ILE A 81 12.60 -0.93 -22.40
CA ILE A 81 14.01 -0.95 -21.98
C ILE A 81 14.71 0.24 -22.62
N ASN A 82 15.16 1.18 -21.81
CA ASN A 82 16.01 2.26 -22.29
C ASN A 82 17.49 1.91 -22.11
N ILE A 83 18.01 1.16 -23.07
CA ILE A 83 19.41 0.71 -23.10
C ILE A 83 20.37 1.91 -23.11
N SER A 84 19.97 3.05 -23.68
CA SER A 84 20.82 4.24 -23.80
C SER A 84 21.19 4.87 -22.45
N THR A 85 20.31 4.73 -21.46
CA THR A 85 20.52 5.25 -20.09
C THR A 85 21.22 4.25 -19.17
N MET A 86 21.48 3.03 -19.65
CA MET A 86 21.98 1.95 -18.81
C MET A 86 23.52 1.84 -18.86
N PRO A 87 24.21 1.88 -17.70
CA PRO A 87 25.64 1.59 -17.66
C PRO A 87 25.93 0.16 -18.10
N LYS A 88 26.95 -0.06 -18.95
CA LYS A 88 27.37 -1.40 -19.44
C LYS A 88 27.57 -2.41 -18.32
N SER A 89 28.12 -2.00 -17.18
CA SER A 89 28.33 -2.87 -16.01
C SER A 89 27.04 -3.41 -15.42
N LYS A 90 25.94 -2.67 -15.53
CA LYS A 90 24.61 -3.09 -15.06
C LYS A 90 23.87 -3.94 -16.09
N PHE A 91 24.18 -3.77 -17.37
CA PHE A 91 23.56 -4.52 -18.46
C PHE A 91 23.74 -6.03 -18.31
N HIS A 92 24.93 -6.48 -17.89
CA HIS A 92 25.19 -7.92 -17.69
C HIS A 92 24.28 -8.54 -16.60
N HIS A 93 24.13 -7.83 -15.46
CA HIS A 93 23.24 -8.24 -14.39
C HIS A 93 21.75 -8.24 -14.81
N TYR A 94 21.37 -7.27 -15.63
CA TYR A 94 20.03 -7.14 -16.18
C TYR A 94 19.69 -8.24 -17.18
N HIS A 95 20.61 -8.55 -18.09
CA HIS A 95 20.45 -9.59 -19.10
C HIS A 95 20.15 -10.96 -18.48
N ILE A 96 20.87 -11.32 -17.41
CA ILE A 96 20.70 -12.62 -16.76
C ILE A 96 19.40 -12.68 -15.93
N ASN A 97 19.07 -11.61 -15.21
CA ASN A 97 18.00 -11.66 -14.20
C ASN A 97 16.62 -11.24 -14.70
N ILE A 98 16.56 -10.44 -15.78
CA ILE A 98 15.31 -9.87 -16.30
C ILE A 98 15.02 -10.44 -17.69
N LEU A 99 15.95 -10.33 -18.64
CA LEU A 99 15.72 -10.80 -20.01
C LEU A 99 15.58 -12.34 -20.11
N PHE A 100 16.38 -13.09 -19.32
CA PHE A 100 16.31 -14.55 -19.36
C PHE A 100 15.16 -15.16 -18.53
N ARG A 101 14.55 -14.38 -17.64
CA ARG A 101 13.50 -14.83 -16.71
C ARG A 101 12.09 -14.38 -17.10
N CYS A 102 11.95 -13.25 -17.77
CA CYS A 102 10.68 -12.84 -18.37
C CYS A 102 10.47 -13.62 -19.68
N ARG A 103 9.38 -14.39 -19.79
CA ARG A 103 9.00 -14.99 -21.07
C ARG A 103 8.48 -13.88 -21.98
N PHE A 104 9.28 -13.47 -22.96
CA PHE A 104 8.80 -12.74 -24.11
C PHE A 104 8.07 -13.75 -25.02
N VAL A 105 6.74 -13.64 -25.09
CA VAL A 105 5.91 -14.37 -26.07
C VAL A 105 5.77 -13.49 -27.29
#